data_AF-A0A9J5WFU4-F1
#
_entry.id   AF-A0A9J5WFU4-F1
#
_cell.length_a   1.000
_cell.length_b   1.000
_cell.length_c   1.000
_cell.angle_alpha   90.00
_cell.angle_beta   90.00
_cell.angle_gamma   90.00
#
_symmetry.space_group_name_H-M   'P 1'
#
loop_
_entity.id
_entity.type
_entity.pdbx_description
1 polymer ?
#
loop_
_entity_poly.entity_id
_entity_poly.type
_entity_poly.pdbx_seq_one_letter_code
_entity_poly.pdbx_strand_id
1 'polypeptide(L)'
;MSRASSSHICKLNVFLSFRGEDTGKNFVSHLYNALDLRGIRTFKDDKRLETGKSISDEFLKAIQEARFAVVIFSKSHASSRWCLEELAHIIKCKKELRRVIRL
;
A
#
# COMPACT_ATOMS: atom_id res chain seq x y z
N MET A 1 16.08 4.25 -37.72
CA MET A 1 16.26 3.67 -36.36
C MET A 1 15.32 4.40 -35.41
N SER A 2 14.09 3.92 -35.26
CA SER A 2 13.08 4.54 -34.40
C SER A 2 13.37 4.18 -32.94
N ARG A 3 13.60 5.21 -32.12
CA ARG A 3 13.83 5.08 -30.69
C ARG A 3 12.54 4.56 -30.06
N ALA A 4 12.53 3.29 -29.65
CA ALA A 4 11.49 2.76 -28.79
C ALA A 4 11.46 3.62 -27.53
N SER A 5 10.41 4.43 -27.38
CA SER A 5 10.12 5.05 -26.10
C SER A 5 9.72 3.91 -25.18
N SER A 6 10.67 3.44 -24.37
CA SER A 6 10.34 2.56 -23.25
C SER A 6 9.36 3.35 -22.40
N SER A 7 8.08 3.03 -22.54
CA SER A 7 7.03 3.48 -21.64
C SER A 7 7.56 3.21 -20.25
N HIS A 8 7.86 4.29 -19.52
CA HIS A 8 8.36 4.17 -18.16
C HIS A 8 7.26 3.48 -17.37
N ILE A 9 7.37 2.16 -17.20
CA ILE A 9 6.52 1.36 -16.33
C ILE A 9 6.44 2.15 -15.04
N CYS A 10 5.22 2.58 -14.73
CA CYS A 10 4.92 3.58 -13.71
C CYS A 10 5.13 2.95 -12.32
N LYS A 11 6.38 2.59 -11.97
CA LYS A 11 6.75 1.90 -10.73
C LYS A 11 6.17 2.62 -9.52
N LEU A 12 5.26 1.97 -8.83
CA LEU A 12 4.70 2.47 -7.58
C LEU A 12 5.83 2.67 -6.55
N ASN A 13 5.87 3.80 -5.86
CA ASN A 13 6.91 4.05 -4.87
C ASN A 13 6.51 3.49 -3.50
N VAL A 14 5.28 3.77 -3.07
CA VAL A 14 4.81 3.46 -1.72
C VAL A 14 3.47 2.71 -1.77
N PHE A 15 3.39 1.59 -1.08
CA PHE A 15 2.14 0.92 -0.73
C PHE A 15 1.72 1.38 0.67
N LEU A 16 0.55 2.01 0.82
CA LEU A 16 0.08 2.56 2.08
C LEU A 16 -1.09 1.71 2.62
N SER A 17 -0.83 0.93 3.66
CA SER A 17 -1.84 0.11 4.35
C SER A 17 -2.29 0.79 5.65
N PHE A 18 -3.59 0.93 5.85
CA PHE A 18 -4.16 1.59 7.02
C PHE A 18 -5.59 1.14 7.27
N ARG A 19 -6.06 1.22 8.52
CA ARG A 19 -7.50 1.03 8.80
C ARG A 19 -8.25 2.31 8.46
N GLY A 20 -9.00 2.29 7.36
CA GLY A 20 -9.70 3.46 6.86
C GLY A 20 -10.77 4.02 7.80
N GLU A 21 -11.38 3.17 8.63
CA GLU A 21 -12.32 3.57 9.69
C GLU A 21 -11.66 4.45 10.76
N ASP A 22 -10.44 4.11 11.17
CA ASP A 22 -9.73 4.82 12.24
C ASP A 22 -9.00 6.07 11.73
N THR A 23 -8.43 6.02 10.52
CA THR A 23 -7.38 6.96 10.10
C THR A 23 -7.60 7.59 8.71
N GLY A 24 -8.61 7.12 7.96
CA GLY A 24 -8.76 7.43 6.54
C GLY A 24 -9.06 8.89 6.21
N LYS A 25 -9.83 9.59 7.06
CA LYS A 25 -10.19 11.00 6.87
C LYS A 25 -9.20 12.01 7.45
N ASN A 26 -8.23 11.53 8.24
CA ASN A 26 -7.39 12.39 9.07
C ASN A 26 -5.93 12.20 8.64
N PHE A 27 -5.14 11.52 9.47
CA PHE A 27 -3.71 11.28 9.26
C PHE A 27 -3.37 10.74 7.87
N VAL A 28 -4.10 9.72 7.40
CA VAL A 28 -3.82 9.09 6.10
C VAL A 28 -4.07 10.02 4.94
N SER A 29 -5.12 10.84 5.00
CA SER A 29 -5.42 11.82 3.96
C SER A 29 -4.31 12.87 3.86
N HIS A 30 -3.81 13.36 5.00
CA HIS A 30 -2.70 14.31 5.02
C HIS A 30 -1.40 13.70 4.51
N LEU A 31 -1.09 12.46 4.93
CA LEU A 31 0.10 11.75 4.47
C LEU A 31 0.04 11.49 2.96
N TYR A 32 -1.09 10.99 2.45
CA TYR A 32 -1.27 10.75 1.02
C TYR A 32 -1.08 12.03 0.21
N ASN A 33 -1.72 13.13 0.62
CA ASN A 33 -1.58 14.43 -0.05
C ASN A 33 -0.12 14.92 -0.01
N ALA A 34 0.59 14.76 1.11
CA ALA A 34 1.99 15.17 1.22
C ALA A 34 2.92 14.33 0.32
N LEU A 35 2.65 13.03 0.16
CA LEU A 35 3.38 12.16 -0.76
C LEU A 35 3.11 12.56 -2.22
N ASP A 36 1.84 12.83 -2.55
CA ASP A 36 1.42 13.24 -3.89
C ASP A 36 2.04 14.58 -4.30
N LEU A 37 2.02 15.59 -3.41
CA LEU A 37 2.68 16.89 -3.61
C LEU A 37 4.19 16.77 -3.85
N ARG A 38 4.81 15.67 -3.41
CA ARG A 38 6.24 15.38 -3.65
C ARG A 38 6.47 14.50 -4.87
N GLY A 39 5.45 14.19 -5.65
CA GLY A 39 5.52 13.31 -6.82
C GLY A 39 5.75 11.83 -6.45
N ILE A 40 5.50 11.44 -5.19
CA ILE A 40 5.70 10.07 -4.72
C ILE A 40 4.44 9.27 -5.02
N ARG A 41 4.46 8.54 -6.14
CA ARG A 41 3.39 7.60 -6.53
C ARG A 41 3.08 6.61 -5.40
N THR A 42 1.87 6.71 -4.86
CA THR A 42 1.44 5.95 -3.68
C THR A 42 0.15 5.19 -4.00
N PHE A 43 0.12 3.88 -3.75
CA PHE A 43 -1.12 3.11 -3.70
C PHE A 43 -1.74 3.32 -2.32
N LYS A 44 -2.96 3.85 -2.29
CA LYS A 44 -3.71 4.07 -1.06
C LYS A 44 -4.77 2.99 -0.94
N ASP A 45 -4.52 2.04 -0.05
CA ASP A 45 -5.41 0.91 0.21
C ASP A 45 -6.60 1.35 1.10
N ASP A 46 -7.64 1.90 0.49
CA ASP A 46 -8.79 2.47 1.22
C ASP A 46 -9.76 1.39 1.70
N LYS A 47 -9.47 0.85 2.90
CA LYS A 47 -10.24 -0.21 3.57
C LYS A 47 -11.64 0.20 4.05
N ARG A 48 -12.15 1.38 3.67
CA ARG A 48 -13.50 1.85 4.06
C ARG A 48 -14.62 1.15 3.28
N LEU A 49 -14.30 0.52 2.15
CA LEU A 49 -15.30 -0.06 1.24
C LEU A 49 -15.22 -1.60 1.12
N GLU A 50 -14.15 -2.21 1.63
CA GLU A 50 -13.89 -3.64 1.44
C GLU A 50 -14.22 -4.43 2.71
N THR A 51 -15.50 -4.67 2.94
CA THR A 51 -15.95 -5.64 3.95
C THR A 51 -16.33 -6.93 3.23
N GLY A 52 -15.56 -8.01 3.44
CA GLY A 52 -15.95 -9.37 3.05
C GLY A 52 -15.54 -9.87 1.66
N LYS A 53 -14.65 -9.17 0.92
CA LYS A 53 -14.06 -9.68 -0.33
C LYS A 53 -12.70 -10.34 -0.06
N SER A 54 -12.22 -11.19 -0.97
CA SER A 54 -10.86 -11.73 -0.98
C SER A 54 -9.84 -10.66 -1.38
N ILE A 55 -8.57 -10.80 -0.97
CA ILE A 55 -7.49 -9.87 -1.33
C ILE A 55 -7.50 -9.65 -2.84
N SER A 56 -7.57 -8.40 -3.28
CA SER A 56 -7.67 -8.08 -4.70
C SER A 56 -6.35 -8.33 -5.43
N ASP A 57 -6.44 -8.72 -6.70
CA ASP A 57 -5.24 -8.83 -7.56
C ASP A 57 -4.51 -7.50 -7.69
N GLU A 58 -5.25 -6.38 -7.61
CA GLU A 58 -4.69 -5.03 -7.59
C GLU A 58 -3.85 -4.79 -6.34
N PHE A 59 -4.33 -5.17 -5.15
CA PHE A 59 -3.56 -5.15 -3.91
C PHE A 59 -2.26 -5.96 -4.05
N LEU A 60 -2.38 -7.21 -4.55
CA LEU A 60 -1.24 -8.12 -4.71
C LEU A 60 -0.22 -7.62 -5.73
N LYS A 61 -0.67 -6.92 -6.77
CA LYS A 61 0.22 -6.30 -7.74
C LYS A 61 0.90 -5.05 -7.15
N ALA A 62 0.13 -4.19 -6.49
CA ALA A 62 0.63 -2.95 -5.91
C ALA A 62 1.74 -3.22 -4.88
N ILE A 63 1.55 -4.20 -3.99
CA ILE A 63 2.52 -4.57 -2.97
C ILE A 63 3.81 -5.19 -3.55
N GLN A 64 3.72 -5.93 -4.65
CA GLN A 64 4.88 -6.51 -5.33
C GLN A 64 5.68 -5.44 -6.09
N GLU A 65 4.99 -4.49 -6.72
CA GLU A 65 5.60 -3.41 -7.49
C GLU A 65 6.15 -2.27 -6.61
N ALA A 66 5.53 -2.03 -5.45
CA ALA A 66 5.90 -0.96 -4.53
C ALA A 66 7.34 -1.08 -4.03
N ARG A 67 8.09 0.02 -4.01
CA ARG A 67 9.45 0.05 -3.42
C ARG A 67 9.40 -0.04 -1.90
N PHE A 68 8.42 0.60 -1.28
CA PHE A 68 8.24 0.65 0.17
C PHE A 68 6.79 0.29 0.53
N ALA A 69 6.60 -0.39 1.65
CA ALA A 69 5.29 -0.57 2.27
C ALA A 69 5.28 0.21 3.59
N VAL A 70 4.28 1.06 3.78
CA VAL A 70 4.02 1.83 5.00
C VAL A 70 2.74 1.30 5.61
N VAL A 71 2.83 0.78 6.84
CA VAL A 71 1.69 0.23 7.58
C VAL A 71 1.37 1.15 8.74
N ILE A 72 0.15 1.67 8.78
CA ILE A 72 -0.32 2.57 9.84
C ILE A 72 -1.16 1.75 10.82
N PHE A 73 -0.58 1.49 11.99
CA PHE A 73 -1.29 0.87 13.09
C PHE A 73 -2.19 1.88 13.80
N SER A 74 -3.41 1.45 14.07
CA SER A 74 -4.44 2.22 14.77
C SER A 74 -5.17 1.34 15.79
N LYS A 75 -6.01 1.94 16.62
CA LYS A 75 -6.63 1.25 17.78
C LYS A 75 -7.39 -0.02 17.38
N SER A 76 -8.11 -0.02 16.26
CA SER A 76 -8.89 -1.17 15.79
C SER A 76 -8.18 -1.99 14.69
N HIS A 77 -6.94 -1.64 14.34
CA HIS A 77 -6.21 -2.30 13.25
C HIS A 77 -6.07 -3.81 13.48
N ALA A 78 -5.63 -4.22 14.68
CA ALA A 78 -5.45 -5.63 15.03
C ALA A 78 -6.77 -6.37 15.27
N SER A 79 -7.88 -5.64 15.44
CA SER A 79 -9.23 -6.23 15.56
C SER A 79 -9.82 -6.59 14.19
N SER A 80 -9.24 -6.06 13.10
CA SER A 80 -9.66 -6.38 11.74
C SER A 80 -8.86 -7.57 11.21
N ARG A 81 -9.52 -8.72 11.05
CA ARG A 81 -8.94 -9.92 10.40
C ARG A 81 -8.30 -9.56 9.06
N TRP A 82 -8.97 -8.72 8.28
CA TRP A 82 -8.49 -8.24 6.99
C TRP A 82 -7.14 -7.52 7.10
N CYS A 83 -7.03 -6.56 8.02
CA CYS A 83 -5.79 -5.83 8.24
C CYS A 83 -4.63 -6.76 8.66
N LEU A 84 -4.91 -7.86 9.37
CA LEU A 84 -3.92 -8.86 9.73
C LEU A 84 -3.53 -9.77 8.56
N GLU A 85 -4.48 -10.17 7.72
CA GLU A 85 -4.21 -10.98 6.52
C GLU A 85 -3.34 -10.21 5.52
N GLU A 86 -3.61 -8.92 5.32
CA GLU A 86 -2.77 -8.03 4.51
C GLU A 86 -1.37 -7.85 5.09
N LEU A 87 -1.26 -7.63 6.41
CA LEU A 87 0.03 -7.55 7.09
C LEU A 87 0.84 -8.84 6.92
N ALA A 88 0.20 -10.00 7.03
CA ALA A 88 0.83 -11.28 6.78
C ALA A 88 1.34 -11.39 5.33
N HIS A 89 0.57 -10.90 4.34
CA HIS A 89 1.01 -10.85 2.94
C HIS A 89 2.17 -9.88 2.73
N ILE A 90 2.17 -8.69 3.35
CA ILE A 90 3.30 -7.75 3.34
C ILE A 90 4.56 -8.41 3.88
N ILE A 91 4.47 -9.10 5.01
CA ILE A 91 5.61 -9.81 5.62
C ILE A 91 6.07 -10.97 4.73
N LYS A 92 5.15 -11.70 4.09
CA LYS A 92 5.49 -12.77 3.15
C LYS A 92 6.23 -12.22 1.93
N CYS A 93 5.68 -11.20 1.27
CA CYS A 93 6.32 -10.51 0.15
C CYS A 93 7.70 -9.96 0.54
N LYS A 94 7.89 -9.46 1.77
CA LYS A 94 9.20 -9.03 2.28
C LYS A 94 10.22 -10.16 2.26
N LYS A 95 9.86 -11.35 2.78
CA LYS A 95 10.75 -12.51 2.86
C LYS A 95 11.19 -12.96 1.47
N GLU A 96 10.25 -13.02 0.52
CA GLU A 96 10.53 -13.43 -0.85
C GLU A 96 11.32 -12.38 -1.65
N LEU A 97 11.05 -11.08 -1.42
CA LEU A 97 11.62 -9.98 -2.21
C LEU A 97 12.85 -9.29 -1.57
N ARG A 98 13.33 -9.77 -0.40
CA ARG A 98 14.42 -9.16 0.39
C ARG A 98 14.29 -7.63 0.59
N ARG A 99 13.06 -7.13 0.73
CA ARG A 99 12.80 -5.69 0.91
C ARG A 99 12.92 -5.27 2.37
N VAL A 100 13.47 -4.08 2.65
CA VAL A 100 13.51 -3.51 4.00
C VAL A 100 12.20 -2.77 4.25
N ILE A 101 11.39 -3.26 5.20
CA ILE A 101 10.27 -2.49 5.76
C ILE A 101 10.88 -1.58 6.84
N ARG A 102 10.77 -0.26 6.67
CA ARG A 102 10.92 0.68 7.79
C ARG A 102 9.53 0.89 8.35
N LEU A 103 9.31 0.33 9.54
CA LEU A 103 8.14 0.60 10.38
C LEU A 103 8.31 1.97 11.03
#